data_AF-A0A7C3C1U2-F1
#
_entry.id   AF-A0A7C3C1U2-F1
#
_cell.length_a   1.000
_cell.length_b   1.000
_cell.length_c   1.000
_cell.angle_alpha   90.00
_cell.angle_beta   90.00
_cell.angle_gamma   90.00
#
_symmetry.space_group_name_H-M   'P 1'
#
loop_
_entity.id
_entity.type
_entity.pdbx_description
1 polymer ?
#
loop_
_entity_poly.entity_id
_entity_poly.type
_entity_poly.pdbx_seq_one_letter_code
_entity_poly.pdbx_strand_id
1 'polypeptide(L)' 'MELNIGDKIRYQDVYGDSFKALIIDIWTNDDKEITGYFAVTNSGLYVHFKPDSLEWCRLEESVPVP' A
#
# COMPACT_ATOMS: atom_id res chain seq x y z
N MET A 1 -4.50 9.60 5.38
CA MET A 1 -4.06 9.67 3.96
C MET A 1 -4.72 8.51 3.26
N GLU A 2 -5.56 8.73 2.25
CA GLU A 2 -6.33 7.67 1.59
C GLU A 2 -5.56 7.16 0.36
N LEU A 3 -5.35 5.84 0.24
CA LEU A 3 -4.72 5.19 -0.91
C LEU A 3 -5.75 4.81 -1.96
N ASN A 4 -5.36 4.85 -3.23
CA ASN A 4 -6.20 4.45 -4.36
C ASN A 4 -5.66 3.19 -5.04
N ILE A 5 -6.54 2.46 -5.73
CA ILE A 5 -6.12 1.37 -6.62
C ILE A 5 -5.18 1.95 -7.69
N GLY A 6 -4.03 1.32 -7.88
CA GLY A 6 -2.96 1.78 -8.75
C GLY A 6 -1.89 2.62 -8.05
N ASP A 7 -2.07 3.02 -6.79
CA ASP A 7 -1.01 3.68 -6.03
C ASP A 7 0.15 2.73 -5.75
N LYS A 8 1.37 3.28 -5.80
CA LYS A 8 2.59 2.57 -5.40
C LYS A 8 2.94 2.94 -3.97
N ILE A 9 3.19 1.93 -3.16
CA ILE A 9 3.62 2.07 -1.77
C ILE A 9 4.96 1.38 -1.55
N ARG A 10 5.63 1.74 -0.47
CA ARG A 10 6.68 0.94 0.16
C ARG A 10 6.04 0.21 1.33
N TYR A 11 6.04 -1.12 1.29
CA TYR A 11 5.64 -1.99 2.38
C TYR A 11 6.91 -2.48 3.09
N GLN A 12 6.93 -2.44 4.42
CA GLN A 12 7.98 -2.99 5.26
C GLN A 12 7.41 -4.19 6.02
N ASP A 13 8.04 -5.35 5.87
CA ASP A 13 7.62 -6.55 6.60
C ASP A 13 8.12 -6.53 8.06
N VAL A 14 7.68 -7.52 8.83
CA VAL A 14 8.06 -7.70 10.25
C VAL A 14 9.54 -8.00 10.47
N TYR A 15 10.27 -8.39 9.43
CA TYR A 15 11.72 -8.63 9.47
C TYR A 15 12.52 -7.37 9.13
N GLY A 16 11.84 -6.29 8.72
CA GLY A 16 12.43 -4.99 8.40
C GLY A 16 12.73 -4.80 6.91
N ASP A 17 12.46 -5.82 6.07
CA ASP A 17 12.68 -5.75 4.64
C ASP A 17 11.63 -4.86 3.97
N SER A 18 12.06 -4.00 3.05
CA SER A 18 11.21 -3.04 2.36
C SER A 18 10.97 -3.43 0.90
N PHE A 19 9.71 -3.56 0.52
CA PHE A 19 9.27 -3.93 -0.82
C PHE A 19 8.45 -2.79 -1.44
N LYS A 20 8.54 -2.65 -2.76
CA LYS A 20 7.61 -1.80 -3.51
C LYS A 20 6.37 -2.63 -3.83
N ALA A 21 5.20 -2.11 -3.51
CA ALA A 21 3.93 -2.76 -3.79
C ALA A 21 2.96 -1.83 -4.52
N LEU A 22 2.08 -2.41 -5.32
CA LEU A 22 1.02 -1.74 -6.06
C LEU A 22 -0.33 -2.12 -5.44
N ILE A 23 -1.15 -1.13 -5.09
CA ILE A 23 -2.50 -1.38 -4.58
C ILE A 23 -3.37 -1.91 -5.72
N ILE A 24 -3.96 -3.08 -5.51
CA ILE A 24 -4.83 -3.76 -6.50
C ILE A 24 -6.27 -3.88 -6.04
N ASP A 25 -6.53 -3.75 -4.73
CA ASP A 25 -7.89 -3.78 -4.17
C ASP A 25 -7.96 -3.01 -2.84
N ILE A 26 -9.15 -2.52 -2.50
CA ILE A 26 -9.43 -1.75 -1.27
C ILE A 26 -10.67 -2.35 -0.61
N TRP A 27 -10.53 -2.76 0.64
CA TRP A 27 -11.61 -3.39 1.39
C TRP A 27 -12.34 -2.36 2.22
N THR A 28 -13.67 -2.41 2.19
CA THR A 28 -14.55 -1.51 2.93
C THR A 28 -15.57 -2.29 3.74
N ASN A 29 -16.01 -1.73 4.86
CA ASN A 29 -17.15 -2.24 5.63
C ASN A 29 -18.49 -1.71 5.07
N ASP A 30 -19.62 -2.13 5.65
CA ASP A 30 -20.97 -1.65 5.28
C ASP A 30 -21.14 -0.13 5.44
N ASP A 31 -20.39 0.48 6.37
CA ASP A 31 -20.33 1.93 6.59
C ASP A 31 -19.43 2.67 5.57
N LYS A 32 -18.86 1.96 4.60
CA LYS A 32 -17.93 2.44 3.56
C LYS A 32 -16.58 2.94 4.10
N GLU A 33 -16.23 2.60 5.33
CA GLU A 33 -14.91 2.87 5.88
C GLU A 33 -13.91 1.86 5.35
N ILE A 34 -12.70 2.32 5.02
CA ILE A 34 -11.62 1.44 4.54
C ILE A 34 -11.12 0.59 5.69
N THR A 35 -11.26 -0.73 5.57
CA THR A 35 -10.81 -1.70 6.57
C THR A 35 -9.45 -2.31 6.25
N GLY A 36 -9.01 -2.21 4.99
CA GLY A 36 -7.73 -2.77 4.55
C GLY A 36 -7.42 -2.48 3.09
N TYR A 37 -6.17 -2.70 2.74
CA TYR A 37 -5.65 -2.60 1.39
C TYR A 37 -5.02 -3.91 0.98
N PHE A 38 -5.19 -4.27 -0.29
CA PHE A 38 -4.54 -5.41 -0.89
C PHE A 38 -3.55 -4.92 -1.95
N ALA A 39 -2.30 -5.35 -1.83
CA ALA A 39 -1.24 -4.93 -2.72
C ALA A 39 -0.42 -6.12 -3.21
N VAL A 40 0.15 -5.97 -4.40
CA VAL A 40 1.10 -6.93 -4.96
C VAL A 40 2.49 -6.31 -5.00
N THR A 41 3.48 -7.00 -4.43
CA THR A 41 4.88 -6.57 -4.47
C THR A 41 5.48 -6.82 -5.85
N ASN A 42 6.56 -6.12 -6.18
CA ASN A 42 7.33 -6.38 -7.40
C ASN A 42 7.89 -7.81 -7.49
N SER A 43 8.04 -8.51 -6.35
CA SER A 43 8.42 -9.92 -6.29
C SER A 43 7.26 -10.89 -6.57
N GLY A 44 6.05 -10.37 -6.79
CA GLY A 44 4.83 -11.17 -7.01
C GLY A 44 4.17 -11.68 -5.73
N LEU A 45 4.59 -11.20 -4.56
CA LEU A 45 3.94 -11.53 -3.28
C LEU A 45 2.71 -10.65 -3.08
N TYR A 46 1.65 -11.23 -2.55
CA TYR A 46 0.44 -10.50 -2.19
C TYR A 46 0.46 -10.17 -0.71
N VAL A 47 0.18 -8.91 -0.38
CA VAL A 47 0.16 -8.41 1.00
C VAL A 47 -1.17 -7.73 1.29
N HIS A 48 -1.68 -7.97 2.49
CA HIS A 48 -2.85 -7.32 3.04
C HIS A 48 -2.44 -6.54 4.28
N PHE A 49 -2.81 -5.26 4.36
CA PHE A 49 -2.46 -4.40 5.48
C PHE A 49 -3.57 -3.41 5.80
N LYS A 50 -3.59 -2.93 7.04
CA LYS A 50 -4.57 -1.95 7.52
C LYS A 50 -4.15 -0.52 7.19
N PRO A 51 -5.10 0.41 6.99
CA PRO A 51 -4.81 1.83 6.77
C PRO A 51 -3.91 2.44 7.86
N ASP A 52 -4.12 2.06 9.12
CA ASP A 52 -3.34 2.58 10.25
C ASP A 52 -2.09 1.75 10.60
N SER A 53 -1.68 0.83 9.72
CA SER A 53 -0.45 0.06 9.94
C SER A 53 0.79 0.92 9.68
N LEU A 54 1.78 0.81 10.57
CA LEU A 54 3.11 1.42 10.40
C LEU A 54 3.96 0.68 9.35
N GLU A 55 3.47 -0.44 8.83
CA GLU A 55 4.16 -1.31 7.88
C GLU A 55 4.19 -0.76 6.45
N TRP A 56 3.71 0.45 6.18
CA TRP A 56 3.78 1.01 4.83
C TRP A 56 3.84 2.55 4.77
N CYS A 57 4.41 3.06 3.68
CA CYS A 57 4.40 4.48 3.31
C CYS A 57 4.11 4.65 1.82
N ARG A 58 3.35 5.69 1.43
CA ARG A 58 3.14 6.03 0.00
C ARG A 58 4.47 6.46 -0.63
N LEU A 59 4.75 5.96 -1.84
CA LEU A 59 5.85 6.48 -2.64
C LEU A 59 5.35 7.70 -3.40
N GLU A 60 5.74 8.89 -2.99
CA GLU A 60 5.56 10.09 -3.81
C GLU A 60 6.46 9.93 -5.05
N GLU A 61 5.87 9.85 -6.25
CA GLU A 61 6.66 9.96 -7.47
C GLU A 61 7.32 11.34 -7.44
N SER A 62 8.64 11.37 -7.26
CA SER A 62 9.41 12.59 -7.36
C SER A 62 9.21 13.16 -8.76
N VAL A 63 8.39 14.20 -8.87
CA VAL A 63 8.21 14.94 -10.11
C VAL A 63 9.61 15.44 -10.49
N PRO A 64 10.17 15.04 -11.64
CA PRO A 64 11.46 15.59 -12.06
C PRO A 64 11.26 17.10 -12.23
N VAL A 65 11.97 17.87 -11.41
CA VAL A 65 12.02 19.32 -11.53
C VAL A 65 12.72 19.62 -12.88
N PRO A 66 12.11 20.39 -13.78
CA PRO A 66 12.68 20.70 -15.10
C PRO A 66 13.99 21.47 -15.03
#